data_AF-A0A9P6WT38-F1
#
_entry.id   AF-A0A9P6WT38-F1
#
_cell.length_a   1.000
_cell.length_b   1.000
_cell.length_c   1.000
_cell.angle_alpha   90.00
_cell.angle_beta   90.00
_cell.angle_gamma   90.00
#
_symmetry.space_group_name_H-M   'P 1'
#
loop_
_entity.id
_entity.type
_entity.pdbx_description
1 polymer ?
#
loop_
_entity_poly.entity_id
_entity_poly.type
_entity_poly.pdbx_seq_one_letter_code
_entity_poly.pdbx_strand_id
1 'polypeptide(L)'
;MALEHPVVREAVNTLAQQGVPTVTLISDLANSARTAYVGLDNRAAGRTAGYLIARFIGLRAAHVALIAGSRHYRAHEERESGFLQLRASCWSNIPIWRASTTLAARPTAWRGP
;
A
#
# COMPACT_ATOMS: atom_id res chain seq x y z
N MET A 1 -8.52 -3.43 10.06
CA MET A 1 -7.46 -4.17 9.34
C MET A 1 -6.30 -4.31 10.31
N ALA A 2 -5.61 -5.45 10.36
CA ALA A 2 -4.49 -5.59 11.29
C ALA A 2 -3.34 -4.67 10.87
N LEU A 3 -2.83 -3.89 11.82
CA LEU A 3 -1.57 -3.16 11.62
C LEU A 3 -0.44 -4.19 11.46
N GLU A 4 0.52 -3.93 10.58
CA GLU A 4 1.79 -4.65 10.60
C GLU A 4 2.51 -4.32 11.90
N HIS A 5 2.28 -5.15 12.92
CA HIS A 5 2.80 -4.93 14.26
C HIS A 5 3.38 -6.24 14.81
N PRO A 6 4.57 -6.21 15.45
CA PRO A 6 5.20 -7.40 16.00
C PRO A 6 4.29 -8.22 16.92
N VAL A 7 3.49 -7.56 17.77
CA VAL A 7 2.53 -8.24 18.67
C VAL A 7 1.47 -9.04 17.91
N VAL A 8 0.98 -8.54 16.76
CA VAL A 8 0.00 -9.26 15.96
C VAL A 8 0.64 -10.47 15.28
N ARG A 9 1.87 -10.32 14.78
CA ARG A 9 2.65 -11.42 14.22
C ARG A 9 2.92 -12.51 15.24
N GLU A 10 3.30 -12.12 16.46
CA GLU A 10 3.56 -13.07 17.53
C GLU A 10 2.29 -13.81 17.95
N ALA A 11 1.16 -13.11 18.06
CA ALA A 11 -0.12 -13.76 18.32
C ALA A 11 -0.48 -14.82 17.26
N VAL A 12 -0.25 -14.51 15.97
CA VAL A 12 -0.45 -15.49 14.89
C VAL A 12 0.51 -16.69 15.02
N ASN A 13 1.77 -16.45 15.39
CA ASN A 13 2.74 -17.52 15.60
C ASN A 13 2.35 -18.43 16.77
N THR A 14 1.88 -17.86 17.87
CA THR A 14 1.38 -18.62 19.04
C THR A 14 0.19 -19.49 18.66
N LEU A 15 -0.77 -18.96 17.89
CA LEU A 15 -1.91 -19.76 17.40
C LEU A 15 -1.45 -20.92 16.52
N ALA A 16 -0.47 -20.68 15.63
CA ALA A 16 0.09 -21.73 14.79
C ALA A 16 0.76 -22.84 15.62
N GLN A 17 1.51 -22.49 16.69
CA GLN A 17 2.11 -23.46 17.61
C GLN A 17 1.06 -24.32 18.34
N GLN A 18 -0.14 -23.79 18.54
CA GLN A 18 -1.28 -24.50 19.14
C GLN A 18 -2.08 -25.32 18.10
N GLY A 19 -1.62 -25.40 16.85
CA GLY A 19 -2.31 -26.11 15.78
C GLY A 19 -3.56 -25.39 15.25
N VAL A 20 -3.72 -24.09 15.55
CA VAL A 20 -4.85 -23.28 15.09
C VAL A 20 -4.46 -22.58 13.77
N PRO A 21 -5.03 -22.97 12.62
CA PRO A 21 -4.73 -22.34 11.34
C PRO A 21 -5.26 -20.91 11.30
N THR A 22 -4.47 -19.99 10.75
CA THR A 22 -4.84 -18.58 10.64
C THR A 22 -4.74 -18.13 9.18
N VAL A 23 -5.77 -17.45 8.67
CA VAL A 23 -5.79 -16.87 7.32
C VAL A 23 -5.85 -15.35 7.43
N THR A 24 -5.06 -14.67 6.62
CA THR A 24 -5.10 -13.21 6.51
C THR A 24 -5.99 -12.79 5.35
N LEU A 25 -6.78 -11.73 5.55
CA LEU A 25 -7.73 -11.23 4.58
C LEU A 25 -7.43 -9.78 4.25
N ILE A 26 -7.51 -9.42 2.97
CA ILE A 26 -7.40 -8.06 2.43
C ILE A 26 -5.99 -7.47 2.53
N SER A 27 -5.38 -7.42 3.72
CA SER A 27 -3.96 -7.09 3.92
C SER A 27 -3.25 -8.30 4.48
N ASP A 28 -2.12 -8.61 3.86
CA ASP A 28 -1.28 -9.70 4.29
C ASP A 28 -0.50 -9.35 5.56
N LEU A 29 -0.09 -10.38 6.32
CA LEU A 29 0.82 -10.29 7.47
C LEU A 29 2.07 -11.10 7.17
N ALA A 30 2.94 -10.56 6.32
CA ALA A 30 4.12 -11.27 5.84
C ALA A 30 5.04 -11.68 7.01
N ASN A 31 5.78 -12.78 6.80
CA ASN A 31 6.71 -13.34 7.80
C ASN A 31 6.03 -13.80 9.12
N SER A 32 4.75 -14.15 9.08
CA SER A 32 4.04 -14.87 10.15
C SER A 32 3.79 -16.32 9.75
N ALA A 33 3.52 -17.19 10.72
CA ALA A 33 3.11 -18.58 10.53
C ALA A 33 1.65 -18.76 10.06
N ARG A 34 1.06 -17.74 9.41
CA ARG A 34 -0.27 -17.85 8.79
C ARG A 34 -0.30 -18.94 7.72
N THR A 35 -1.44 -19.59 7.58
CA THR A 35 -1.68 -20.67 6.61
C THR A 35 -1.84 -20.13 5.20
N ALA A 36 -2.55 -19.01 5.04
CA ALA A 36 -2.82 -18.43 3.73
C ALA A 36 -3.10 -16.91 3.81
N TYR A 37 -2.99 -16.27 2.66
CA TYR A 37 -3.50 -14.92 2.41
C TYR A 37 -4.57 -14.99 1.32
N VAL A 38 -5.72 -14.35 1.58
CA VAL A 38 -6.77 -14.16 0.58
C VAL A 38 -6.96 -12.67 0.37
N GLY A 39 -6.58 -12.21 -0.82
CA GLY A 39 -6.70 -10.82 -1.23
C GLY A 39 -6.03 -10.56 -2.58
N LEU A 40 -5.82 -9.28 -2.87
CA LEU A 40 -5.24 -8.85 -4.14
C LEU A 40 -3.71 -8.87 -4.06
N ASP A 41 -3.05 -9.07 -5.21
CA ASP A 41 -1.69 -8.58 -5.38
C ASP A 41 -1.73 -7.05 -5.35
N ASN A 42 -1.44 -6.49 -4.18
CA ASN A 42 -1.50 -5.06 -3.93
C ASN A 42 -0.47 -4.29 -4.76
N ARG A 43 0.70 -4.89 -5.04
CA ARG A 43 1.69 -4.29 -5.95
C ARG A 43 1.16 -4.24 -7.38
N ALA A 44 0.57 -5.32 -7.88
CA ALA A 44 -0.06 -5.33 -9.20
C ALA A 44 -1.21 -4.32 -9.28
N ALA A 45 -2.07 -4.26 -8.26
CA ALA A 45 -3.15 -3.27 -8.19
C ALA A 45 -2.60 -1.83 -8.27
N GLY A 46 -1.51 -1.54 -7.55
CA GLY A 46 -0.80 -0.28 -7.63
C GLY A 46 -0.28 0.03 -9.03
N ARG A 47 0.39 -0.93 -9.67
CA ARG A 47 0.88 -0.80 -11.06
C ARG A 47 -0.26 -0.52 -12.03
N THR A 48 -1.38 -1.24 -11.90
CA THR A 48 -2.56 -1.02 -12.75
C THR A 48 -3.09 0.41 -12.61
N ALA A 49 -3.19 0.94 -11.39
CA ALA A 49 -3.59 2.32 -11.16
C ALA A 49 -2.61 3.32 -11.81
N GLY A 50 -1.30 3.12 -11.65
CA GLY A 50 -0.27 3.94 -12.29
C GLY A 50 -0.37 3.89 -13.82
N TYR A 51 -0.59 2.71 -14.40
CA TYR A 51 -0.76 2.55 -15.85
C TYR A 51 -2.00 3.30 -16.36
N LEU A 52 -3.15 3.16 -15.68
CA LEU A 52 -4.40 3.81 -16.09
C LEU A 52 -4.31 5.33 -16.02
N ILE A 53 -3.73 5.87 -14.94
CA ILE A 53 -3.51 7.30 -14.81
C ILE A 53 -2.53 7.80 -15.89
N ALA A 54 -1.46 7.05 -16.20
CA ALA A 54 -0.56 7.35 -17.33
C ALA A 54 -1.32 7.51 -18.63
N ARG A 55 -2.12 6.48 -18.93
CA ARG A 55 -2.83 6.32 -20.19
C ARG A 55 -3.84 7.45 -20.39
N PHE A 56 -4.53 7.87 -19.34
CA PHE A 56 -5.55 8.92 -19.44
C PHE A 56 -4.99 10.34 -19.43
N ILE A 57 -3.90 10.60 -18.71
CA ILE A 57 -3.19 11.89 -18.79
C ILE A 57 -2.63 12.07 -20.22
N GLY A 58 -1.99 11.03 -20.77
CA GLY A 58 -1.32 11.10 -22.07
C GLY A 58 -0.12 12.04 -22.02
N LEU A 59 0.06 12.87 -23.03
CA LEU A 59 1.18 13.83 -23.14
C LEU A 59 0.93 15.17 -22.43
N ARG A 60 -0.16 15.30 -21.66
CA ARG A 60 -0.54 16.56 -21.03
C ARG A 60 0.26 16.80 -19.76
N ALA A 61 0.61 18.06 -19.52
CA ALA A 61 1.07 18.49 -18.22
C ALA A 61 -0.05 18.27 -17.19
N ALA A 62 0.27 17.58 -16.10
CA ALA A 62 -0.68 17.22 -15.07
C ALA A 62 0.01 17.13 -13.71
N HIS A 63 -0.78 17.19 -12.64
CA HIS A 63 -0.33 16.91 -11.29
C HIS A 63 -1.11 15.71 -10.78
N VAL A 64 -0.42 14.76 -10.14
CA VAL A 64 -1.06 13.57 -9.57
C VAL A 64 -0.90 13.57 -8.06
N ALA A 65 -2.00 13.45 -7.34
CA ALA A 65 -1.99 13.29 -5.90
C ALA A 65 -2.23 11.82 -5.54
N LEU A 66 -1.31 11.23 -4.76
CA LEU A 66 -1.48 9.92 -4.16
C LEU A 66 -1.86 10.09 -2.69
N ILE A 67 -3.07 9.63 -2.34
CA ILE A 67 -3.60 9.67 -0.98
C ILE A 67 -3.68 8.24 -0.46
N ALA A 68 -2.87 7.92 0.56
CA ALA A 68 -2.95 6.66 1.27
C ALA A 68 -3.58 6.89 2.65
N GLY A 69 -4.42 5.94 3.10
CA GLY A 69 -4.97 5.93 4.46
C GLY A 69 -3.85 5.81 5.49
N SER A 70 -3.46 4.59 5.86
CA SER A 70 -2.31 4.36 6.74
C SER A 70 -1.26 3.49 6.04
N ARG A 71 0.01 3.92 6.09
CA ARG A 71 1.16 3.13 5.62
C ARG A 71 1.53 1.97 6.55
N HIS A 72 0.91 1.90 7.73
CA HIS A 72 1.04 0.74 8.62
C HIS A 72 0.27 -0.49 8.12
N TYR A 73 -0.55 -0.33 7.08
CA TYR A 73 -1.16 -1.45 6.37
C TYR A 73 -0.31 -1.78 5.14
N ARG A 74 0.24 -2.99 5.15
CA ARG A 74 1.07 -3.50 4.06
C ARG A 74 0.41 -3.37 2.69
N ALA A 75 -0.90 -3.62 2.61
CA ALA A 75 -1.65 -3.47 1.36
C ALA A 75 -1.61 -2.04 0.78
N HIS A 76 -1.62 -0.99 1.61
CA HIS A 76 -1.51 0.38 1.11
C HIS A 76 -0.08 0.72 0.69
N GLU A 77 0.91 0.26 1.45
CA GLU A 77 2.33 0.42 1.10
C GLU A 77 2.64 -0.26 -0.25
N GLU A 78 2.17 -1.51 -0.43
CA GLU A 78 2.38 -2.28 -1.65
C GLU A 78 1.70 -1.62 -2.87
N ARG A 79 0.49 -1.07 -2.70
CA ARG A 79 -0.19 -0.30 -3.76
C ARG A 79 0.55 0.98 -4.10
N GLU A 80 1.01 1.74 -3.11
CA GLU A 80 1.83 2.93 -3.34
C GLU A 80 3.12 2.56 -4.08
N SER A 81 3.82 1.51 -3.63
CA SER A 81 5.05 1.05 -4.26
C SER A 81 4.83 0.61 -5.72
N GLY A 82 3.77 -0.16 -5.97
CA GLY A 82 3.39 -0.59 -7.33
C GLY A 82 3.04 0.58 -8.25
N PHE A 83 2.32 1.58 -7.74
CA PHE A 83 1.98 2.79 -8.50
C PHE A 83 3.22 3.57 -8.92
N LEU A 84 4.15 3.77 -7.99
CA LEU A 84 5.37 4.55 -8.22
C LEU A 84 6.40 3.82 -9.08
N GLN A 85 6.33 2.49 -9.17
CA GLN A 85 7.22 1.70 -10.01
C GLN A 85 7.16 2.12 -11.49
N LEU A 86 5.99 2.56 -11.97
CA LEU A 86 5.80 3.03 -13.34
C LEU A 86 6.26 4.48 -13.58
N ARG A 87 6.72 5.18 -12.53
CA ARG A 87 7.14 6.58 -12.67
C ARG A 87 8.27 6.74 -13.69
N ALA A 88 9.25 5.84 -13.65
CA ALA A 88 10.40 5.89 -14.54
C ALA A 88 10.06 5.51 -15.99
N SER A 89 9.08 4.63 -16.21
CA SER A 89 8.75 4.09 -17.55
C SER A 89 7.64 4.85 -18.26
N CYS A 90 6.72 5.47 -17.52
CA CYS A 90 5.55 6.14 -18.10
C CYS A 90 5.48 7.65 -17.83
N TRP A 91 6.08 8.13 -16.72
CA TRP A 91 5.80 9.46 -16.16
C TRP A 91 7.07 10.29 -15.92
N SER A 92 7.99 10.32 -16.88
CA SER A 92 9.29 11.00 -16.70
C SER A 92 9.18 12.48 -16.28
N ASN A 93 8.07 13.17 -16.61
CA ASN A 93 7.88 14.60 -16.35
C ASN A 93 6.60 14.98 -15.56
N ILE A 94 5.91 14.03 -14.92
CA ILE A 94 4.66 14.33 -14.17
C ILE A 94 4.98 14.45 -12.67
N PRO A 95 4.76 15.62 -12.03
CA PRO A 95 4.91 15.76 -10.59
C PRO A 95 3.88 14.91 -9.85
N ILE A 96 4.36 14.10 -8.89
CA ILE A 96 3.52 13.29 -8.01
C ILE A 96 3.64 13.79 -6.59
N TRP A 97 2.53 14.27 -6.04
CA TRP A 97 2.39 14.66 -4.65
C TRP A 97 1.92 13.47 -3.82
N ARG A 98 2.49 13.27 -2.63
CA ARG A 98 2.11 12.17 -1.73
C ARG A 98 1.60 12.71 -0.41
N ALA A 99 0.44 12.23 0.02
CA ALA A 99 -0.14 12.50 1.32
C ALA A 99 -0.52 11.18 2.01
N SER A 100 -0.32 11.12 3.32
CA SER A 100 -0.74 9.98 4.15
C SER A 100 -1.63 10.47 5.31
N THR A 101 -2.77 9.83 5.50
CA THR A 101 -3.68 10.13 6.62
C THR A 101 -3.35 9.23 7.82
N THR A 102 -2.31 9.56 8.58
CA THR A 102 -2.04 8.82 9.82
C THR A 102 -3.19 9.05 10.81
N LEU A 103 -3.84 7.99 11.29
CA LEU A 103 -4.95 8.05 12.25
C LEU A 103 -4.59 8.73 13.61
N ALA A 104 -3.35 9.19 13.77
CA ALA A 104 -2.83 9.88 14.95
C ALA A 104 -2.17 11.24 14.64
N ALA A 105 -2.19 11.72 13.39
CA ALA A 105 -1.58 13.00 13.03
C ALA A 105 -2.64 13.94 12.45
N ARG A 106 -2.74 15.14 13.04
CA ARG A 106 -3.36 16.31 12.37
C ARG A 106 -2.80 16.38 10.95
N PRO A 107 -3.61 16.75 9.93
CA PRO A 107 -3.14 16.81 8.54
C PRO A 107 -1.84 17.61 8.51
N THR A 108 -0.72 16.91 8.30
CA THR A 108 0.58 17.57 8.22
C THR A 108 0.53 18.42 6.97
N ALA A 109 0.75 19.71 7.20
CA ALA A 109 0.49 20.77 6.25
C ALA A 109 1.07 20.46 4.88
N TRP A 110 0.20 20.64 3.88
CA TRP A 110 0.53 20.92 2.51
C TRP A 110 1.79 21.82 2.43
N ARG A 111 2.82 21.37 1.72
CA ARG A 111 3.97 22.20 1.33
C ARG A 111 4.12 22.13 -0.19
N GLY A 112 3.46 23.07 -0.87
CA GLY A 112 3.83 23.47 -2.22
C GLY A 112 4.76 24.70 -2.18
N PRO A 113 5.39 25.07 -3.31
CA PRO A 113 5.94 26.41 -3.48
C PRO A 113 4.85 27.49 -3.41
#